data_AF-A0A955C865-F1
#
_entry.id   AF-A0A955C865-F1
#
_cell.length_a   1.000
_cell.length_b   1.000
_cell.length_c   1.000
_cell.angle_alpha   90.00
_cell.angle_beta   90.00
_cell.angle_gamma   90.00
#
_symmetry.space_group_name_H-M   'P 1'
#
loop_
_entity.id
_entity.type
_entity.pdbx_description
1 polymer ?
#
loop_
_entity_poly.entity_id
_entity_poly.type
_entity_poly.pdbx_seq_one_letter_code
_entity_poly.pdbx_strand_id
1 'polypeptide(L)'
;MDSLELENAQLFDASGVIGIDHHCRRCGYNLRGLREEGICPECGSPVGFSIRGNFLRFADPIWVDKLAQGLKIILWMLLFKVLVRTASPAIGDSLTAVLGLVVEVISFYGVWLLTEPEPCASIEYNNITARKFIRIASIIGIAGSLLGLTPEMLGRTSGLVVLVVGFVMGLVGLAGEFAKFTFCKQLAERIPDTDLALRAGFLRWAYVMSEAITYVFGTIATVLFFMSMFAASAGAQGVIAFSCIMGIGAIGMLVFGIMTIFMLLRLRKALAEQAKFARQSWATV
;
A
#
# COMPACT_ATOMS: atom_id res chain seq x y z
N MET A 1 -16.19 -28.26 5.50
CA MET A 1 -14.85 -28.21 6.10
C MET A 1 -14.26 -26.88 5.76
N ASP A 2 -14.10 -26.03 6.76
CA ASP A 2 -13.47 -24.72 6.57
C ASP A 2 -11.99 -24.91 6.22
N SER A 3 -11.43 -24.03 5.41
CA SER A 3 -9.99 -24.08 5.05
C SER A 3 -9.05 -24.16 6.28
N LEU A 4 -9.48 -23.58 7.40
CA LEU A 4 -8.79 -23.65 8.69
C LEU A 4 -8.73 -25.05 9.29
N GLU A 5 -9.76 -25.89 9.09
CA GLU A 5 -9.76 -27.27 9.60
C GLU A 5 -8.74 -28.13 8.84
N LEU A 6 -8.60 -27.90 7.53
CA LEU A 6 -7.61 -28.60 6.70
C LEU A 6 -6.18 -28.16 7.04
N GLU A 7 -5.96 -26.87 7.29
CA GLU A 7 -4.65 -26.34 7.68
C GLU A 7 -4.24 -26.84 9.08
N ASN A 8 -5.17 -26.85 10.04
CA ASN A 8 -4.92 -27.39 11.38
C ASN A 8 -4.64 -28.90 11.38
N ALA A 9 -5.31 -29.67 10.51
CA ALA A 9 -5.05 -31.10 10.36
C ALA A 9 -3.65 -31.41 9.81
N GLN A 10 -3.00 -30.45 9.13
CA GLN A 10 -1.61 -30.58 8.67
C GLN A 10 -0.58 -30.16 9.73
N LEU A 11 -0.99 -29.35 10.71
CA LEU A 11 -0.09 -28.82 11.73
C LEU A 11 0.31 -29.87 12.76
N PHE A 12 -0.63 -30.75 13.16
CA PHE A 12 -0.43 -31.75 14.22
C PHE A 12 -0.36 -33.17 13.66
N ASP A 13 0.55 -33.98 14.22
CA ASP A 13 0.56 -35.41 13.99
C ASP A 13 -0.50 -36.16 14.83
N ALA A 14 -0.62 -37.47 14.61
CA ALA A 14 -1.56 -38.32 15.35
C ALA A 14 -1.32 -38.35 16.88
N SER A 15 -0.17 -37.86 17.35
CA SER A 15 0.19 -37.77 18.77
C SER A 15 -0.08 -36.40 19.39
N GLY A 16 -0.64 -35.45 18.62
CA GLY A 16 -0.90 -34.08 19.07
C GLY A 16 0.35 -33.21 19.15
N VAL A 17 1.40 -33.57 18.40
CA VAL A 17 2.67 -32.86 18.35
C VAL A 17 2.76 -32.09 17.03
N ILE A 18 3.38 -30.91 17.04
CA ILE A 18 3.57 -30.10 15.83
C ILE A 18 4.50 -30.84 14.87
N GLY A 19 3.97 -31.30 13.73
CA GLY A 19 4.69 -32.13 12.76
C GLY A 19 5.51 -31.33 11.74
N ILE A 20 5.14 -30.07 11.52
CA ILE A 20 5.79 -29.16 10.55
C ILE A 20 6.67 -28.11 11.26
N ASP A 21 7.55 -27.45 10.51
CA ASP A 21 8.34 -26.35 11.06
C ASP A 21 7.42 -25.16 11.37
N HIS A 22 7.19 -24.90 12.65
CA HIS A 22 6.38 -23.79 13.14
C HIS A 22 7.19 -22.99 14.14
N HIS A 23 7.32 -21.68 13.97
CA HIS A 23 8.22 -20.91 14.84
C HIS A 23 7.46 -20.20 15.96
N CYS A 24 8.11 -20.05 17.10
CA CYS A 24 7.59 -19.31 18.23
C CYS A 24 7.40 -17.84 17.86
N ARG A 25 6.20 -17.29 18.12
CA ARG A 25 5.90 -15.87 17.85
C ARG A 25 6.65 -14.89 18.75
N ARG A 26 7.28 -15.34 19.84
CA ARG A 26 8.04 -14.46 20.75
C ARG A 26 9.53 -14.44 20.41
N CYS A 27 10.16 -15.59 20.23
CA CYS A 27 11.61 -15.69 20.05
C CYS A 27 12.04 -16.27 18.70
N GLY A 28 11.12 -16.82 17.90
CA GLY A 28 11.45 -17.47 16.63
C GLY A 28 11.97 -18.91 16.73
N TYR A 29 12.01 -19.55 17.91
CA TYR A 29 12.42 -20.95 18.04
C TYR A 29 11.49 -21.91 17.28
N ASN A 30 12.02 -22.94 16.62
CA ASN A 30 11.21 -23.94 15.91
C ASN A 30 10.51 -24.88 16.91
N LEU A 31 9.18 -24.79 16.97
CA LEU A 31 8.28 -25.54 17.85
C LEU A 31 7.93 -26.93 17.32
N ARG A 32 8.51 -27.37 16.19
CA ARG A 32 8.34 -28.74 15.69
C ARG A 32 8.73 -29.74 16.78
N GLY A 33 7.91 -30.76 16.97
CA GLY A 33 8.11 -31.76 18.01
C GLY A 33 7.56 -31.37 19.39
N LEU A 34 7.01 -30.17 19.57
CA LEU A 34 6.33 -29.77 20.80
C LEU A 34 4.82 -29.98 20.71
N ARG A 35 4.19 -30.25 21.85
CA ARG A 35 2.73 -30.32 22.00
C ARG A 35 2.13 -28.91 22.09
N GLU A 36 0.87 -28.75 21.69
CA GLU A 36 0.12 -27.49 21.82
C GLU A 36 0.10 -26.94 23.26
N GLU A 37 -0.05 -27.83 24.24
CA GLU A 37 -0.08 -27.49 25.68
C GLU A 37 1.32 -27.23 26.26
N GLY A 38 2.38 -27.42 25.47
CA GLY A 38 3.76 -27.21 25.90
C GLY A 38 4.15 -25.74 26.02
N ILE A 39 5.38 -25.52 26.48
CA ILE A 39 6.03 -24.21 26.52
C ILE A 39 7.22 -24.19 25.58
N CYS A 40 7.51 -23.03 25.00
CA CYS A 40 8.71 -22.82 24.20
C CYS A 40 9.95 -22.91 25.09
N PRO A 41 10.96 -23.74 24.75
CA PRO A 41 12.14 -23.94 25.59
C PRO A 41 13.03 -22.69 25.70
N GLU A 42 12.97 -21.77 24.73
CA GLU A 42 13.82 -20.58 24.72
C GLU A 42 13.23 -19.41 25.52
N CYS A 43 11.92 -19.16 25.41
CA CYS A 43 11.30 -17.97 25.98
C CYS A 43 10.17 -18.26 26.98
N GLY A 44 9.83 -19.53 27.20
CA GLY A 44 8.77 -19.95 28.11
C GLY A 44 7.34 -19.70 27.62
N SER A 45 7.14 -19.05 26.47
CA SER A 45 5.79 -18.79 25.95
C SER A 45 5.03 -20.07 25.64
N PRO A 46 3.71 -20.14 25.93
CA PRO A 46 2.91 -21.32 25.61
C PRO A 46 2.87 -21.55 24.10
N VAL A 47 3.05 -22.80 23.68
CA VAL A 47 3.07 -23.21 22.26
C VAL A 47 1.73 -22.85 21.60
N GLY A 48 0.62 -23.06 22.33
CA GLY A 48 -0.73 -22.64 21.97
C GLY A 48 -0.86 -21.19 21.49
N PHE A 49 -0.03 -20.27 22.01
CA PHE A 49 -0.05 -18.87 21.57
C PHE A 49 0.50 -18.69 20.15
N SER A 50 1.53 -19.47 19.78
CA SER A 50 2.18 -19.34 18.48
C SER A 50 1.36 -19.95 17.34
N ILE A 51 0.53 -20.95 17.63
CA ILE A 51 -0.27 -21.71 16.66
C ILE A 51 -1.65 -21.11 16.35
N ARG A 52 -2.11 -20.08 17.07
CA ARG A 52 -3.46 -19.47 16.94
C ARG A 52 -3.72 -18.70 15.63
N GLY A 53 -3.10 -19.12 14.52
CA GLY A 53 -3.21 -18.50 13.21
C GLY A 53 -2.51 -17.15 13.11
N ASN A 54 -2.63 -16.50 11.95
CA ASN A 54 -1.89 -15.28 11.61
C ASN A 54 -2.63 -13.97 11.95
N PHE A 55 -3.41 -13.94 13.03
CA PHE A 55 -4.19 -12.75 13.39
C PHE A 55 -3.32 -11.66 14.03
N LEU A 56 -3.62 -10.39 13.75
CA LEU A 56 -2.87 -9.24 14.28
C LEU A 56 -2.96 -9.10 15.81
N ARG A 57 -4.03 -9.55 16.45
CA ARG A 57 -4.15 -9.61 17.93
C ARG A 57 -3.16 -10.54 18.63
N PHE A 58 -2.43 -11.36 17.88
CA PHE A 58 -1.35 -12.22 18.41
C PHE A 58 0.04 -11.77 17.91
N ALA A 59 0.12 -10.73 17.09
CA ALA A 59 1.38 -10.14 16.66
C ALA A 59 1.99 -9.26 17.76
N ASP A 60 3.25 -8.85 17.60
CA ASP A 60 3.90 -7.89 18.50
C ASP A 60 3.12 -6.57 18.53
N PRO A 61 2.61 -6.11 19.69
CA PRO A 61 1.83 -4.89 19.79
C PRO A 61 2.59 -3.65 19.32
N ILE A 62 3.91 -3.58 19.53
CA ILE A 62 4.72 -2.43 19.12
C ILE A 62 4.72 -2.34 17.59
N TRP A 63 4.86 -3.48 16.90
CA TRP A 63 4.80 -3.53 15.45
C TRP A 63 3.40 -3.15 14.92
N VAL A 64 2.32 -3.67 15.51
CA VAL A 64 0.94 -3.30 15.08
C VAL A 64 0.68 -1.80 15.27
N ASP A 65 1.20 -1.20 16.35
CA ASP A 65 1.12 0.25 16.56
C ASP A 65 1.86 1.04 15.46
N LYS A 66 3.02 0.58 15.02
CA LYS A 66 3.76 1.21 13.91
C LYS A 66 2.96 1.14 12.60
N LEU A 67 2.30 0.02 12.31
CA LEU A 67 1.40 -0.08 11.16
C LEU A 67 0.26 0.95 11.22
N ALA A 68 -0.40 1.07 12.38
CA ALA A 68 -1.48 2.01 12.58
C ALA A 68 -1.01 3.48 12.44
N GLN A 69 0.21 3.79 12.90
CA GLN A 69 0.84 5.09 12.73
C GLN A 69 1.18 5.37 11.26
N GLY A 70 1.80 4.41 10.55
CA GLY A 70 2.09 4.55 9.12
C GLY A 70 0.84 4.84 8.30
N LEU A 71 -0.25 4.10 8.58
CA LEU A 71 -1.54 4.31 7.92
C LEU A 71 -2.16 5.68 8.25
N LYS A 72 -2.02 6.16 9.49
CA LYS A 72 -2.44 7.51 9.90
C LYS A 72 -1.69 8.59 9.09
N ILE A 73 -0.37 8.44 8.92
CA ILE A 73 0.44 9.39 8.15
C ILE A 73 -0.01 9.41 6.69
N ILE A 74 -0.13 8.24 6.06
CA ILE A 74 -0.60 8.10 4.66
C ILE A 74 -1.97 8.75 4.48
N LEU A 75 -2.90 8.54 5.40
CA LEU A 75 -4.24 9.12 5.33
C LEU A 75 -4.20 10.66 5.36
N TRP A 76 -3.46 11.26 6.30
CA TRP A 76 -3.34 12.72 6.39
C TRP A 76 -2.65 13.31 5.16
N MET A 77 -1.60 12.65 4.66
CA MET A 77 -0.90 13.10 3.45
C MET A 77 -1.77 12.97 2.21
N LEU A 78 -2.63 11.94 2.11
CA LEU A 78 -3.60 11.81 1.02
C LEU A 78 -4.59 12.98 1.02
N LEU A 79 -5.15 13.35 2.18
CA LEU A 79 -6.05 14.50 2.31
C LEU A 79 -5.35 15.81 1.94
N PHE A 80 -4.12 15.99 2.43
CA PHE A 80 -3.33 17.19 2.13
C PHE A 80 -2.95 17.25 0.64
N LYS A 81 -2.64 16.12 -0.01
CA LYS A 81 -2.38 16.03 -1.46
C LYS A 81 -3.58 16.51 -2.27
N VAL A 82 -4.80 16.10 -1.89
CA VAL A 82 -6.05 16.57 -2.52
C VAL A 82 -6.19 18.09 -2.35
N LEU A 83 -5.95 18.60 -1.14
CA LEU A 83 -6.03 20.04 -0.85
C LEU A 83 -5.01 20.86 -1.66
N VAL A 84 -3.75 20.44 -1.71
CA VAL A 84 -2.70 21.11 -2.50
C VAL A 84 -3.08 21.12 -3.98
N ARG A 85 -3.60 20.01 -4.50
CA ARG A 85 -3.98 19.90 -5.92
C ARG A 85 -5.15 20.82 -6.28
N THR A 86 -6.14 20.96 -5.41
CA THR A 86 -7.30 21.86 -5.66
C THR A 86 -6.94 23.34 -5.44
N ALA A 87 -6.00 23.65 -4.55
CA ALA A 87 -5.52 25.00 -4.32
C ALA A 87 -4.51 25.51 -5.36
N SER A 88 -4.00 24.64 -6.23
CA SER A 88 -2.94 24.95 -7.20
C SER A 88 -3.16 26.25 -8.00
N PRO A 89 -4.36 26.56 -8.52
CA PRO A 89 -4.58 27.80 -9.27
C PRO A 89 -4.34 29.09 -8.46
N ALA A 90 -4.49 29.03 -7.12
CA ALA A 90 -4.34 30.18 -6.25
C ALA A 90 -2.91 30.38 -5.75
N ILE A 91 -2.14 29.30 -5.60
CA ILE A 91 -0.80 29.33 -4.99
C ILE A 91 0.35 29.26 -6.02
N GLY A 92 0.04 28.93 -7.27
CA GLY A 92 1.00 28.83 -8.37
C GLY A 92 1.72 27.47 -8.44
N ASP A 93 2.12 27.08 -9.65
CA ASP A 93 2.62 25.73 -9.94
C ASP A 93 3.92 25.39 -9.20
N SER A 94 4.83 26.36 -9.03
CA SER A 94 6.11 26.15 -8.34
C SER A 94 5.89 25.78 -6.87
N LEU A 95 5.01 26.51 -6.16
CA LEU A 95 4.71 26.22 -4.76
C LEU A 95 3.93 24.90 -4.64
N THR A 96 2.98 24.63 -5.54
CA THR A 96 2.28 23.34 -5.62
C THR A 96 3.27 22.18 -5.76
N ALA A 97 4.27 22.31 -6.62
CA ALA A 97 5.25 21.26 -6.87
C ALA A 97 6.14 21.01 -5.64
N VAL A 98 6.59 22.07 -4.96
CA VAL A 98 7.37 21.96 -3.71
C VAL A 98 6.54 21.30 -2.61
N LEU A 99 5.30 21.73 -2.41
CA LEU A 99 4.39 21.12 -1.43
C LEU A 99 4.11 19.65 -1.79
N GLY A 100 3.92 19.35 -3.08
CA GLY A 100 3.77 17.98 -3.58
C GLY A 100 4.96 17.09 -3.21
N LEU A 101 6.19 17.57 -3.42
CA LEU A 101 7.40 16.83 -3.04
C LEU A 101 7.47 16.57 -1.53
N VAL A 102 7.18 17.57 -0.70
CA VAL A 102 7.16 17.43 0.76
C VAL A 102 6.17 16.34 1.19
N VAL A 103 4.98 16.33 0.57
CA VAL A 103 3.93 15.34 0.84
C VAL A 103 4.38 13.94 0.45
N GLU A 104 5.05 13.77 -0.69
CA GLU A 104 5.57 12.46 -1.12
C GLU A 104 6.66 11.94 -0.17
N VAL A 105 7.56 12.81 0.30
CA VAL A 105 8.60 12.44 1.27
C VAL A 105 7.99 11.99 2.60
N ILE A 106 7.00 12.71 3.13
CA ILE A 106 6.31 12.32 4.36
C ILE A 106 5.48 11.05 4.15
N SER A 107 4.83 10.93 2.99
CA SER A 107 4.07 9.72 2.62
C SER A 107 4.97 8.49 2.55
N PHE A 108 6.19 8.64 2.02
CA PHE A 108 7.20 7.58 2.00
C PHE A 108 7.56 7.09 3.40
N TYR A 109 7.71 7.99 4.37
CA TYR A 109 7.91 7.59 5.77
C TYR A 109 6.71 6.79 6.31
N GLY A 110 5.48 7.22 6.00
CA GLY A 110 4.27 6.46 6.34
C GLY A 110 4.23 5.06 5.70
N VAL A 111 4.64 4.96 4.44
CA VAL A 111 4.76 3.69 3.70
C VAL A 111 5.86 2.81 4.29
N TRP A 112 6.97 3.39 4.72
CA TRP A 112 8.06 2.65 5.35
C TRP A 112 7.60 1.97 6.64
N LEU A 113 6.90 2.71 7.51
CA LEU A 113 6.29 2.18 8.73
C LEU A 113 5.23 1.11 8.43
N LEU A 114 4.35 1.37 7.46
CA LEU A 114 3.31 0.43 7.07
C LEU A 114 3.91 -0.88 6.51
N THR A 115 5.06 -0.83 5.86
CA THR A 115 5.73 -1.99 5.26
C THR A 115 6.85 -2.57 6.13
N GLU A 116 6.95 -2.16 7.40
CA GLU A 116 7.98 -2.66 8.31
C GLU A 116 7.81 -4.18 8.54
N PRO A 117 8.90 -4.97 8.47
CA PRO A 117 8.80 -6.40 8.69
C PRO A 117 8.33 -6.72 10.12
N GLU A 118 7.44 -7.70 10.22
CA GLU A 118 7.02 -8.23 11.52
C GLU A 118 8.23 -8.93 12.17
N PRO A 119 8.63 -8.54 13.40
CA PRO A 119 9.87 -9.03 14.03
C PRO A 119 9.94 -10.55 14.18
N CYS A 120 8.78 -11.19 14.32
CA CYS A 120 8.67 -12.61 14.64
C CYS A 120 8.07 -13.46 13.51
N ALA A 121 7.81 -12.89 12.33
CA ALA A 121 7.28 -13.64 11.19
C ALA A 121 8.41 -14.34 10.43
N SER A 122 8.89 -15.46 10.95
CA SER A 122 10.03 -16.18 10.35
C SER A 122 9.70 -16.96 9.07
N ILE A 123 8.43 -17.07 8.65
CA ILE A 123 8.03 -17.95 7.51
C ILE A 123 7.10 -17.28 6.47
N GLU A 124 6.83 -15.97 6.52
CA GLU A 124 6.08 -15.31 5.43
C GLU A 124 6.97 -15.06 4.19
N TYR A 125 7.32 -16.12 3.46
CA TYR A 125 8.17 -16.06 2.25
C TYR A 125 7.55 -15.25 1.09
N ASN A 126 6.23 -15.05 1.07
CA ASN A 126 5.56 -14.43 -0.08
C ASN A 126 5.41 -12.91 0.00
N ASN A 127 5.55 -12.27 1.17
CA ASN A 127 5.25 -10.84 1.33
C ASN A 127 6.50 -9.94 1.23
N ILE A 128 7.69 -10.51 1.21
CA ILE A 128 8.96 -9.76 1.12
C ILE A 128 9.07 -9.01 -0.21
N THR A 129 8.59 -9.60 -1.30
CA THR A 129 8.61 -9.00 -2.64
C THR A 129 7.71 -7.77 -2.71
N ALA A 130 6.49 -7.85 -2.19
CA ALA A 130 5.54 -6.74 -2.19
C ALA A 130 6.06 -5.53 -1.39
N ARG A 131 6.61 -5.74 -0.18
CA ARG A 131 7.14 -4.65 0.66
C ARG A 131 8.30 -3.91 0.00
N LYS A 132 9.27 -4.68 -0.54
CA LYS A 132 10.42 -4.10 -1.26
C LYS A 132 9.95 -3.31 -2.48
N PHE A 133 9.02 -3.86 -3.24
CA PHE A 133 8.48 -3.22 -4.44
C PHE A 133 7.76 -1.91 -4.11
N ILE A 134 6.89 -1.89 -3.09
CA ILE A 134 6.21 -0.66 -2.65
C ILE A 134 7.23 0.43 -2.30
N ARG A 135 8.28 0.09 -1.54
CA ARG A 135 9.32 1.07 -1.14
C ARG A 135 10.10 1.61 -2.35
N ILE A 136 10.48 0.73 -3.28
CA ILE A 136 11.17 1.13 -4.51
C ILE A 136 10.27 2.03 -5.37
N ALA A 137 9.00 1.66 -5.54
CA ALA A 137 8.04 2.46 -6.30
C ALA A 137 7.84 3.85 -5.68
N SER A 138 7.79 3.96 -4.34
CA SER A 138 7.70 5.26 -3.67
C SER A 138 8.96 6.11 -3.84
N ILE A 139 10.17 5.52 -3.82
CA ILE A 139 11.42 6.24 -4.11
C ILE A 139 11.41 6.78 -5.54
N ILE A 140 10.96 5.95 -6.49
CA ILE A 140 10.80 6.36 -7.90
C ILE A 140 9.75 7.49 -8.03
N GLY A 141 8.67 7.43 -7.26
CA GLY A 141 7.68 8.52 -7.17
C GLY A 141 8.30 9.84 -6.72
N ILE A 142 9.10 9.83 -5.65
CA ILE A 142 9.82 11.02 -5.17
C ILE A 142 10.78 11.55 -6.25
N ALA A 143 11.53 10.66 -6.92
CA ALA A 143 12.41 11.04 -8.02
C ALA A 143 11.64 11.67 -9.19
N GLY A 144 10.46 11.14 -9.51
CA GLY A 144 9.54 11.72 -10.50
C GLY A 144 9.04 13.11 -10.10
N SER A 145 8.70 13.33 -8.82
CA SER A 145 8.34 14.65 -8.30
C SER A 145 9.50 15.65 -8.40
N LEU A 146 10.73 15.21 -8.14
CA LEU A 146 11.93 16.04 -8.32
C LEU A 146 12.16 16.43 -9.78
N LEU A 147 11.97 15.50 -10.72
CA LEU A 147 12.04 15.81 -12.16
C LEU A 147 11.01 16.87 -12.56
N GLY A 148 9.81 16.82 -11.97
CA GLY A 148 8.75 17.81 -12.17
C GLY A 148 9.09 19.24 -11.70
N LEU A 149 10.09 19.42 -10.83
CA LEU A 149 10.57 20.75 -10.40
C LEU A 149 11.56 21.38 -11.38
N THR A 150 12.12 20.60 -12.30
CA THR A 150 13.19 21.01 -13.21
C THR A 150 12.82 21.36 -14.66
N PRO A 151 11.57 21.67 -15.08
CA PRO A 151 11.27 21.98 -16.48
C PRO A 151 12.15 23.10 -17.06
N GLU A 152 12.49 24.10 -16.23
CA GLU A 152 13.37 25.21 -16.60
C GLU A 152 14.86 24.83 -16.58
N MET A 153 15.25 23.88 -15.73
CA MET A 153 16.65 23.44 -15.54
C MET A 153 17.11 22.42 -16.59
N LEU A 154 16.18 21.65 -17.16
CA LEU A 154 16.49 20.60 -18.14
C LEU A 154 16.78 21.15 -19.56
N GLY A 155 16.59 22.45 -19.80
CA GLY A 155 16.94 23.12 -21.05
C GLY A 155 16.46 22.40 -22.31
N ARG A 156 17.29 22.41 -23.36
CA ARG A 156 17.04 21.81 -24.69
C ARG A 156 17.08 20.26 -24.70
N THR A 157 16.92 19.59 -23.56
CA THR A 157 16.71 18.13 -23.58
C THR A 157 15.45 17.85 -24.39
N SER A 158 15.50 16.84 -25.26
CA SER A 158 14.35 16.52 -26.11
C SER A 158 13.17 16.18 -25.21
N GLY A 159 12.05 16.93 -25.28
CA GLY A 159 10.85 16.67 -24.48
C GLY A 159 10.36 15.22 -24.55
N LEU A 160 10.72 14.50 -25.61
CA LEU A 160 10.53 13.05 -25.75
C LEU A 160 11.19 12.23 -24.63
N VAL A 161 12.41 12.57 -24.19
CA VAL A 161 13.09 11.85 -23.10
C VAL A 161 12.35 12.05 -21.78
N VAL A 162 11.95 13.29 -21.47
CA VAL A 162 11.15 13.59 -20.27
C VAL A 162 9.81 12.86 -20.31
N LEU A 163 9.17 12.80 -21.48
CA LEU A 163 7.92 12.09 -21.67
C LEU A 163 8.07 10.58 -21.46
N VAL A 164 9.10 9.96 -22.04
CA VAL A 164 9.36 8.51 -21.89
C VAL A 164 9.71 8.17 -20.44
N VAL A 165 10.60 8.94 -19.80
CA VAL A 165 10.97 8.73 -18.40
C VAL A 165 9.75 8.92 -17.50
N GLY A 166 8.98 9.99 -17.71
CA GLY A 166 7.74 10.25 -16.99
C GLY A 166 6.71 9.13 -17.16
N PHE A 167 6.59 8.59 -18.39
CA PHE A 167 5.72 7.46 -18.70
C PHE A 167 6.11 6.20 -17.92
N VAL A 168 7.39 5.84 -17.94
CA VAL A 168 7.91 4.68 -17.21
C VAL A 168 7.73 4.85 -15.71
N MET A 169 8.05 6.03 -15.16
CA MET A 169 7.88 6.30 -13.74
C MET A 169 6.43 6.19 -13.27
N GLY A 170 5.46 6.67 -14.06
CA GLY A 170 4.05 6.54 -13.67
C GLY A 170 3.52 5.11 -13.82
N LEU A 171 4.01 4.30 -14.78
CA LEU A 171 3.71 2.86 -14.79
C LEU A 171 4.22 2.15 -13.52
N VAL A 172 5.43 2.49 -13.06
CA VAL A 172 5.95 1.98 -11.79
C VAL A 172 5.11 2.48 -10.61
N GLY A 173 4.67 3.74 -10.63
CA GLY A 173 3.75 4.31 -9.65
C GLY A 173 2.43 3.53 -9.55
N LEU A 174 1.77 3.26 -10.69
CA LEU A 174 0.54 2.48 -10.76
C LEU A 174 0.71 1.07 -10.19
N ALA A 175 1.82 0.40 -10.54
CA ALA A 175 2.12 -0.91 -9.97
C ALA A 175 2.37 -0.82 -8.46
N GLY A 176 3.05 0.22 -7.98
CA GLY A 176 3.29 0.49 -6.57
C GLY A 176 2.01 0.68 -5.78
N GLU A 177 1.05 1.44 -6.33
CA GLU A 177 -0.29 1.62 -5.76
C GLU A 177 -1.05 0.30 -5.67
N PHE A 178 -1.02 -0.51 -6.75
CA PHE A 178 -1.62 -1.85 -6.74
C PHE A 178 -1.02 -2.75 -5.65
N ALA A 179 0.30 -2.72 -5.49
CA ALA A 179 1.00 -3.47 -4.46
C ALA A 179 0.61 -2.98 -3.05
N LYS A 180 0.48 -1.65 -2.85
CA LYS A 180 0.05 -1.05 -1.59
C LYS A 180 -1.36 -1.51 -1.20
N PHE A 181 -2.32 -1.51 -2.13
CA PHE A 181 -3.66 -2.02 -1.85
C PHE A 181 -3.70 -3.53 -1.62
N THR A 182 -2.86 -4.29 -2.34
CA THR A 182 -2.71 -5.73 -2.08
C THR A 182 -2.20 -5.97 -0.65
N PHE A 183 -1.21 -5.19 -0.21
CA PHE A 183 -0.69 -5.26 1.15
C PHE A 183 -1.74 -4.86 2.20
N CYS A 184 -2.52 -3.80 1.96
CA CYS A 184 -3.64 -3.42 2.84
C CYS A 184 -4.71 -4.51 2.92
N LYS A 185 -5.00 -5.20 1.82
CA LYS A 185 -5.92 -6.35 1.80
C LYS A 185 -5.38 -7.50 2.66
N GLN A 186 -4.10 -7.86 2.50
CA GLN A 186 -3.45 -8.89 3.31
C GLN A 186 -3.48 -8.55 4.80
N LEU A 187 -3.25 -7.29 5.17
CA LEU A 187 -3.41 -6.84 6.55
C LEU A 187 -4.85 -6.96 7.04
N ALA A 188 -5.84 -6.59 6.21
CA ALA A 188 -7.25 -6.71 6.54
C ALA A 188 -7.69 -8.19 6.71
N GLU A 189 -7.14 -9.12 5.95
CA GLU A 189 -7.39 -10.57 6.10
C GLU A 189 -6.89 -11.11 7.44
N ARG A 190 -5.89 -10.46 8.06
CA ARG A 190 -5.39 -10.80 9.40
C ARG A 190 -6.23 -10.19 10.54
N ILE A 191 -7.31 -9.48 10.21
CA ILE A 191 -8.29 -8.91 11.14
C ILE A 191 -9.58 -9.74 11.02
N PRO A 192 -10.29 -10.06 12.12
CA PRO A 192 -11.57 -10.77 12.06
C PRO A 192 -12.73 -9.89 11.54
N ASP A 193 -12.55 -9.27 10.37
CA ASP A 193 -13.52 -8.40 9.68
C ASP A 193 -13.46 -8.67 8.17
N THR A 194 -14.26 -9.63 7.70
CA THR A 194 -14.27 -10.08 6.29
C THR A 194 -14.73 -8.99 5.34
N ASP A 195 -15.64 -8.10 5.77
CA ASP A 195 -16.10 -6.97 4.97
C ASP A 195 -14.96 -6.01 4.63
N LEU A 196 -14.06 -5.76 5.59
CA LEU A 196 -12.91 -4.89 5.39
C LEU A 196 -11.97 -5.45 4.32
N ALA A 197 -11.70 -6.75 4.37
CA ALA A 197 -10.86 -7.44 3.38
C ALA A 197 -11.49 -7.44 1.98
N LEU A 198 -12.80 -7.69 1.88
CA LEU A 198 -13.54 -7.64 0.62
C LEU A 198 -13.50 -6.24 0.00
N ARG A 199 -13.76 -5.20 0.79
CA ARG A 199 -13.70 -3.80 0.33
C ARG A 199 -12.30 -3.40 -0.10
N ALA A 200 -11.26 -3.81 0.63
CA ALA A 200 -9.87 -3.57 0.22
C ALA A 200 -9.55 -4.27 -1.11
N GLY A 201 -10.03 -5.50 -1.30
CA GLY A 201 -9.88 -6.24 -2.55
C GLY A 201 -10.58 -5.59 -3.75
N PHE A 202 -11.79 -5.07 -3.55
CA PHE A 202 -12.53 -4.32 -4.57
C PHE A 202 -11.82 -3.01 -4.93
N LEU A 203 -11.45 -2.21 -3.93
CA LEU A 203 -10.81 -0.91 -4.13
C LEU A 203 -9.44 -1.01 -4.81
N ARG A 204 -8.70 -2.10 -4.55
CA ARG A 204 -7.45 -2.40 -5.26
C ARG A 204 -7.61 -2.31 -6.78
N TRP A 205 -8.67 -2.88 -7.33
CA TRP A 205 -8.90 -2.87 -8.77
C TRP A 205 -9.55 -1.57 -9.23
N ALA A 206 -10.59 -1.12 -8.53
CA ALA A 206 -11.37 0.04 -8.95
C ALA A 206 -10.55 1.34 -8.98
N TYR A 207 -9.73 1.57 -7.93
CA TYR A 207 -8.89 2.76 -7.85
C TYR A 207 -7.76 2.73 -8.88
N VAL A 208 -6.99 1.63 -8.94
CA VAL A 208 -5.84 1.50 -9.86
C VAL A 208 -6.29 1.57 -11.33
N MET A 209 -7.43 0.97 -11.68
CA MET A 209 -7.96 1.09 -13.06
C MET A 209 -8.36 2.52 -13.39
N SER A 210 -8.97 3.23 -12.45
CA SER A 210 -9.35 4.64 -12.66
C SER A 210 -8.11 5.52 -12.83
N GLU A 211 -7.10 5.32 -12.00
CA GLU A 211 -5.82 6.01 -12.10
C GLU A 211 -5.08 5.67 -13.41
N ALA A 212 -5.06 4.40 -13.80
CA ALA A 212 -4.45 3.95 -15.06
C ALA A 212 -5.13 4.57 -16.28
N ILE A 213 -6.46 4.66 -16.30
CA ILE A 213 -7.21 5.35 -17.37
C ILE A 213 -6.80 6.81 -17.43
N THR A 214 -6.87 7.55 -16.32
CA THR A 214 -6.47 8.97 -16.30
C THR A 214 -5.01 9.16 -16.73
N TYR A 215 -4.12 8.28 -16.29
CA TYR A 215 -2.70 8.36 -16.59
C TYR A 215 -2.39 8.11 -18.07
N VAL A 216 -2.92 7.01 -18.64
CA VAL A 216 -2.70 6.64 -20.04
C VAL A 216 -3.30 7.68 -20.98
N PHE A 217 -4.57 8.06 -20.77
CA PHE A 217 -5.21 9.06 -21.62
C PHE A 217 -4.61 10.46 -21.47
N GLY A 218 -4.17 10.82 -20.26
CA GLY A 218 -3.43 12.07 -20.02
C GLY A 218 -2.08 12.11 -20.76
N THR A 219 -1.37 10.98 -20.78
CA THR A 219 -0.11 10.85 -21.54
C THR A 219 -0.35 10.97 -23.04
N ILE A 220 -1.37 10.28 -23.57
CA ILE A 220 -1.73 10.36 -25.00
C ILE A 220 -2.12 11.79 -25.38
N ALA A 221 -2.95 12.45 -24.56
CA ALA A 221 -3.35 13.83 -24.79
C ALA A 221 -2.13 14.77 -24.82
N THR A 222 -1.16 14.55 -23.93
CA THR A 222 0.11 15.32 -23.90
C THR A 222 0.91 15.11 -25.18
N VAL A 223 1.08 13.86 -25.64
CA VAL A 223 1.77 13.55 -26.90
C VAL A 223 1.10 14.24 -28.09
N LEU A 224 -0.22 14.15 -28.19
CA LEU A 224 -0.98 14.76 -29.28
C LEU A 224 -0.90 16.29 -29.27
N PHE A 225 -0.91 16.91 -28.08
CA PHE A 225 -0.71 18.35 -27.93
C PHE A 225 0.68 18.79 -28.41
N PHE A 226 1.72 18.04 -28.07
CA PHE A 226 3.06 18.30 -28.59
C PHE A 226 3.12 18.15 -30.11
N MET A 227 2.46 17.12 -30.68
CA MET A 227 2.41 16.93 -32.13
C MET A 227 1.64 18.05 -32.85
N SER A 228 0.54 18.54 -32.27
CA SER A 228 -0.26 19.62 -32.87
C SER A 228 0.44 20.97 -32.85
N MET A 229 1.32 21.24 -31.87
CA MET A 229 2.17 22.44 -31.90
C MET A 229 3.08 22.51 -33.14
N PHE A 230 3.44 21.37 -33.72
CA PHE A 230 4.26 21.31 -34.94
C PHE A 230 3.43 21.14 -36.23
N ALA A 231 2.20 20.64 -36.12
CA ALA A 231 1.30 20.45 -37.26
C ALA A 231 0.30 21.60 -37.36
N ALA A 232 0.51 22.52 -38.31
CA ALA A 232 -0.26 23.76 -38.50
C ALA A 232 -1.80 23.61 -38.72
N SER A 233 -2.35 22.40 -38.71
CA SER A 233 -3.76 22.14 -39.04
C SER A 233 -4.45 21.03 -38.22
N ALA A 234 -3.81 20.48 -37.19
CA ALA A 234 -4.45 19.45 -36.35
C ALA A 234 -5.45 20.09 -35.36
N GLY A 235 -6.72 20.14 -35.80
CA GLY A 235 -7.78 20.96 -35.24
C GLY A 235 -8.32 20.58 -33.85
N ALA A 236 -9.03 21.56 -33.28
CA ALA A 236 -9.65 21.57 -31.94
C ALA A 236 -10.55 20.36 -31.60
N GLN A 237 -10.96 19.54 -32.58
CA GLN A 237 -11.83 18.39 -32.37
C GLN A 237 -11.16 17.27 -31.56
N GLY A 238 -9.84 17.07 -31.70
CA GLY A 238 -9.11 16.06 -30.91
C GLY A 238 -9.17 16.35 -29.40
N VAL A 239 -9.00 17.62 -29.01
CA VAL A 239 -8.97 18.05 -27.60
C VAL A 239 -10.29 17.75 -26.88
N ILE A 240 -11.42 17.91 -27.55
CA ILE A 240 -12.75 17.70 -26.97
C ILE A 240 -12.94 16.21 -26.61
N ALA A 241 -12.61 15.28 -27.48
CA ALA A 241 -12.82 13.85 -27.22
C ALA A 241 -12.01 13.34 -26.01
N PHE A 242 -10.73 13.77 -25.88
CA PHE A 242 -9.90 13.42 -24.73
C PHE A 242 -10.42 14.03 -23.41
N SER A 243 -11.02 15.22 -23.47
CA SER A 243 -11.57 15.87 -22.27
C SER A 243 -12.71 15.06 -21.63
N CYS A 244 -13.57 14.42 -22.43
CA CYS A 244 -14.67 13.59 -21.92
C CYS A 244 -14.16 12.34 -21.20
N ILE A 245 -13.17 11.63 -21.77
CA ILE A 245 -12.60 10.42 -21.17
C ILE A 245 -11.87 10.76 -19.86
N MET A 246 -11.11 11.86 -19.86
CA MET A 246 -10.44 12.36 -18.66
C MET A 246 -11.46 12.75 -17.58
N GLY A 247 -12.60 13.33 -17.95
CA GLY A 247 -13.70 13.64 -17.04
C GLY A 247 -14.26 12.40 -16.34
N ILE A 248 -14.50 11.31 -17.07
CA ILE A 248 -14.96 10.04 -16.51
C ILE A 248 -13.91 9.47 -15.54
N GLY A 249 -12.64 9.44 -15.95
CA GLY A 249 -11.53 9.00 -15.10
C GLY A 249 -11.42 9.82 -13.81
N ALA A 250 -11.55 11.16 -13.91
CA ALA A 250 -11.52 12.06 -12.77
C ALA A 250 -12.68 11.83 -11.79
N ILE A 251 -13.91 11.63 -12.29
CA ILE A 251 -15.06 11.28 -11.45
C ILE A 251 -14.82 9.93 -10.75
N GLY A 252 -14.34 8.93 -11.49
CA GLY A 252 -13.98 7.62 -10.94
C GLY A 252 -12.94 7.73 -9.82
N MET A 253 -11.84 8.46 -10.06
CA MET A 253 -10.81 8.72 -9.06
C MET A 253 -11.36 9.45 -7.83
N LEU A 254 -12.29 10.39 -7.99
CA LEU A 254 -12.91 11.09 -6.87
C LEU A 254 -13.76 10.13 -6.03
N VAL A 255 -14.66 9.37 -6.67
CA VAL A 255 -15.54 8.43 -5.98
C VAL A 255 -14.72 7.34 -5.27
N PHE A 256 -13.82 6.67 -5.99
CA PHE A 256 -12.99 5.61 -5.41
C PHE A 256 -11.93 6.16 -4.45
N GLY A 257 -11.49 7.40 -4.61
CA GLY A 257 -10.63 8.10 -3.66
C GLY A 257 -11.33 8.33 -2.32
N ILE A 258 -12.58 8.79 -2.34
CA ILE A 258 -13.40 8.92 -1.13
C ILE A 258 -13.62 7.56 -0.47
N MET A 259 -13.98 6.52 -1.24
CA MET A 259 -14.13 5.17 -0.70
C MET A 259 -12.82 4.63 -0.10
N THR A 260 -11.68 4.92 -0.74
CA THR A 260 -10.34 4.59 -0.23
C THR A 260 -10.09 5.27 1.12
N ILE A 261 -10.39 6.55 1.26
CA ILE A 261 -10.25 7.28 2.54
C ILE A 261 -11.07 6.60 3.64
N PHE A 262 -12.33 6.24 3.38
CA PHE A 262 -13.17 5.53 4.35
C PHE A 262 -12.63 4.15 4.72
N MET A 263 -12.12 3.40 3.73
CA MET A 263 -11.51 2.09 3.96
C MET A 263 -10.25 2.22 4.83
N LEU A 264 -9.35 3.17 4.53
CA LEU A 264 -8.14 3.41 5.31
C LEU A 264 -8.46 3.87 6.74
N LEU A 265 -9.50 4.69 6.93
CA LEU A 265 -10.00 5.07 8.26
C LEU A 265 -10.48 3.85 9.07
N ARG A 266 -11.27 2.96 8.45
CA ARG A 266 -11.75 1.73 9.09
C ARG A 266 -10.60 0.79 9.42
N LEU A 267 -9.66 0.58 8.48
CA LEU A 267 -8.47 -0.23 8.70
C LEU A 267 -7.61 0.32 9.83
N ARG A 268 -7.38 1.64 9.90
CA ARG A 268 -6.65 2.28 11.00
C ARG A 268 -7.31 2.01 12.35
N LYS A 269 -8.62 2.18 12.44
CA LYS A 269 -9.37 1.92 13.69
C LYS A 269 -9.21 0.45 14.09
N ALA A 270 -9.39 -0.47 13.16
CA ALA A 270 -9.23 -1.90 13.39
C ALA A 270 -7.81 -2.26 13.86
N LEU A 271 -6.77 -1.71 13.23
CA LEU A 271 -5.38 -1.91 13.65
C LEU A 271 -5.13 -1.43 15.09
N ALA A 272 -5.67 -0.25 15.45
CA ALA A 272 -5.54 0.27 16.81
C ALA A 272 -6.26 -0.61 17.85
N GLU A 273 -7.39 -1.22 17.49
CA GLU A 273 -8.08 -2.19 18.34
C GLU A 273 -7.28 -3.50 18.46
N GLN A 274 -6.76 -4.02 17.35
CA GLN A 274 -5.90 -5.22 17.36
C GLN A 274 -4.62 -5.01 18.18
N ALA A 275 -4.01 -3.81 18.15
CA ALA A 275 -2.87 -3.49 18.99
C ALA A 275 -3.21 -3.57 20.49
N LYS A 276 -4.40 -3.12 20.90
CA LYS A 276 -4.85 -3.25 22.29
C LYS A 276 -5.02 -4.72 22.69
N PHE A 277 -5.65 -5.52 21.84
CA PHE A 277 -5.79 -6.96 22.08
C PHE A 277 -4.44 -7.68 22.12
N ALA A 278 -3.50 -7.29 21.25
CA ALA A 278 -2.13 -7.80 21.28
C ALA A 278 -1.44 -7.49 22.61
N ARG A 279 -1.54 -6.26 23.12
CA ARG A 279 -0.96 -5.95 24.45
C ARG A 279 -1.55 -6.81 25.56
N GLN A 280 -2.86 -7.05 25.53
CA GLN A 280 -3.52 -7.90 26.54
C GLN A 280 -3.07 -9.35 26.43
N SER A 281 -2.99 -9.91 25.22
CA SER A 281 -2.58 -11.29 25.01
C SER A 281 -1.10 -11.50 25.37
N TRP A 282 -0.24 -10.54 25.03
CA TRP A 282 1.17 -10.56 25.41
C TRP A 282 1.43 -10.35 26.90
N ALA A 283 0.57 -9.60 27.61
CA ALA A 283 0.70 -9.44 29.06
C ALA A 283 0.40 -10.73 29.84
N THR A 284 -0.31 -11.69 29.23
CA THR A 284 -0.61 -12.99 29.85
C THR A 284 0.46 -14.06 29.62
N VAL A 285 1.51 -13.76 28.85
CA VAL A 285 2.54 -14.71 28.36
C VAL A 285 3.93 -14.41 28.91
#